data_AF-A0A832WQN9-F1
#
_entry.id   AF-A0A832WQN9-F1
#
_cell.length_a   1.000
_cell.length_b   1.000
_cell.length_c   1.000
_cell.angle_alpha   90.00
_cell.angle_beta   90.00
_cell.angle_gamma   90.00
#
_symmetry.space_group_name_H-M   'P 1'
#
loop_
_entity.id
_entity.type
_entity.pdbx_description
1 polymer ?
#
loop_
_entity_poly.entity_id
_entity_poly.type
_entity_poly.pdbx_seq_one_letter_code
_entity_poly.pdbx_strand_id
1 'polypeptide(L)'
;MHEPGAEEPFKDLPRPEVSPEFPSTKELAKVEVKEYEGERLDSFRDIRDLSIKGPQDVDRASYRLVVTGMVDNRLELPYDDVLKYPSYSKVVTLYCVTGWDATILWEGILLEDLIADAKPRPDVNTVIFTAADGYTTSLPLDYIRDNDILLAYKVNNVTLPPDKGFPFEVVAESKWGYKWIKWVTKIELSNDPTYEGYWESRGYPNDAAVER
;
A
#
# COMPACT_ATOMS: atom_id res chain seq x y z
N MET A 1 -25.85 9.50 -70.72
CA MET A 1 -25.41 8.09 -70.73
C MET A 1 -25.37 7.64 -69.28
N HIS A 2 -26.21 6.68 -68.92
CA HIS A 2 -26.34 6.09 -67.58
C HIS A 2 -25.89 4.63 -67.73
N GLU A 3 -24.90 4.19 -66.97
CA GLU A 3 -24.61 2.76 -66.78
C GLU A 3 -25.20 2.28 -65.45
N PRO A 4 -25.79 1.06 -65.38
CA PRO A 4 -26.21 0.46 -64.13
C PRO A 4 -25.20 -0.57 -63.59
N GLY A 5 -24.93 -0.48 -62.29
CA GLY A 5 -24.92 -1.60 -61.34
C GLY A 5 -23.87 -2.70 -61.49
N ALA A 6 -22.81 -2.64 -60.67
CA ALA A 6 -22.09 -3.83 -60.21
C ALA A 6 -22.69 -4.29 -58.86
N GLU A 7 -23.26 -5.50 -58.81
CA GLU A 7 -23.71 -6.14 -57.58
C GLU A 7 -22.53 -6.79 -56.84
N GLU A 8 -22.39 -6.52 -55.54
CA GLU A 8 -21.40 -7.17 -54.69
C GLU A 8 -21.90 -8.54 -54.18
N PRO A 9 -21.17 -9.65 -54.42
CA PRO A 9 -21.70 -11.02 -54.27
C PRO A 9 -21.68 -11.57 -52.83
N PHE A 10 -21.55 -10.72 -51.80
CA PHE A 10 -21.31 -11.16 -50.42
C PHE A 10 -22.30 -10.62 -49.38
N LYS A 11 -23.46 -10.11 -49.79
CA LYS A 11 -24.46 -9.58 -48.84
C LYS A 11 -25.29 -10.63 -48.09
N ASP A 12 -25.30 -11.88 -48.54
CA ASP A 12 -26.23 -12.91 -48.05
C ASP A 12 -25.56 -14.11 -47.34
N LEU A 13 -24.33 -13.99 -46.85
CA LEU A 13 -23.77 -15.02 -45.97
C LEU A 13 -24.32 -14.87 -44.54
N PRO A 14 -25.02 -15.88 -43.99
CA PRO A 14 -25.50 -15.82 -42.62
C PRO A 14 -24.31 -15.70 -41.66
N ARG A 15 -24.33 -14.69 -40.79
CA ARG A 15 -23.34 -14.57 -39.71
C ARG A 15 -23.58 -15.72 -38.73
N PRO A 16 -22.55 -16.49 -38.32
CA PRO A 16 -22.73 -17.51 -37.31
C PRO A 16 -23.23 -16.85 -36.01
N GLU A 17 -24.41 -17.27 -35.56
CA GLU A 17 -25.20 -16.59 -34.51
C GLU A 17 -24.79 -16.98 -33.08
N VAL A 18 -23.59 -17.53 -32.89
CA VAL A 18 -23.17 -18.00 -31.56
C VAL A 18 -21.76 -17.51 -31.30
N SER A 19 -21.66 -16.40 -30.55
CA SER A 19 -20.44 -16.08 -29.80
C SER A 19 -20.19 -17.25 -28.85
N PRO A 20 -19.03 -17.90 -28.87
CA PRO A 20 -18.73 -18.94 -27.90
C PRO A 20 -18.75 -18.31 -26.51
N GLU A 21 -19.70 -18.74 -25.66
CA GLU A 21 -19.64 -18.46 -24.24
C GLU A 21 -18.38 -19.13 -23.69
N PHE A 22 -17.34 -18.34 -23.46
CA PHE A 22 -16.16 -18.83 -22.75
C PHE A 22 -16.61 -19.22 -21.34
N PRO A 23 -16.23 -20.41 -20.84
CA PRO A 23 -16.54 -20.79 -19.47
C PRO A 23 -16.00 -19.73 -18.53
N SER A 24 -16.83 -19.31 -17.55
CA SER A 24 -16.42 -18.33 -16.56
C SER A 24 -15.12 -18.78 -15.89
N THR A 25 -14.15 -17.87 -15.81
CA THR A 25 -12.90 -18.13 -15.11
C THR A 25 -13.22 -18.46 -13.65
N LYS A 26 -12.89 -19.68 -13.21
CA LYS A 26 -12.94 -20.03 -11.80
C LYS A 26 -11.69 -19.48 -11.13
N GLU A 27 -11.85 -18.51 -10.25
CA GLU A 27 -10.75 -18.05 -9.40
C GLU A 27 -10.34 -19.17 -8.45
N LEU A 28 -9.03 -19.45 -8.40
CA LEU A 28 -8.44 -20.35 -7.43
C LEU A 28 -8.03 -19.56 -6.18
N ALA A 29 -7.94 -20.25 -5.04
CA ALA A 29 -7.49 -19.63 -3.80
C ALA A 29 -6.06 -19.06 -3.96
N LYS A 30 -5.86 -17.84 -3.47
CA LYS A 30 -4.53 -17.23 -3.41
C LYS A 30 -3.64 -18.05 -2.47
N VAL A 31 -2.38 -18.25 -2.88
CA VAL A 31 -1.36 -18.95 -2.09
C VAL A 31 -0.26 -17.95 -1.76
N GLU A 32 0.12 -17.89 -0.49
CA GLU A 32 1.25 -17.07 -0.03
C GLU A 32 2.57 -17.85 -0.14
N VAL A 33 3.67 -17.13 -0.32
CA VAL A 33 5.00 -17.72 -0.16
C VAL A 33 5.33 -17.90 1.32
N LYS A 34 6.06 -18.97 1.65
CA LYS A 34 6.53 -19.30 3.01
C LYS A 34 8.05 -19.34 3.14
N GLU A 35 8.75 -19.13 2.04
CA GLU A 35 10.20 -19.06 1.97
C GLU A 35 10.58 -18.07 0.87
N TYR A 36 11.61 -17.26 1.11
CA TYR A 36 12.15 -16.31 0.14
C TYR A 36 13.66 -16.27 0.27
N GLU A 37 14.39 -16.56 -0.81
CA GLU A 37 15.86 -16.60 -0.84
C GLU A 37 16.49 -17.45 0.29
N GLY A 38 15.81 -18.52 0.70
CA GLY A 38 16.26 -19.44 1.77
C GLY A 38 15.83 -19.02 3.18
N GLU A 39 15.24 -17.85 3.36
CA GLU A 39 14.67 -17.40 4.63
C GLU A 39 13.23 -17.91 4.79
N ARG A 40 12.92 -18.49 5.95
CA ARG A 40 11.55 -18.93 6.28
C ARG A 40 10.70 -17.74 6.69
N LEU A 41 9.49 -17.66 6.14
CA LEU A 41 8.53 -16.61 6.42
C LEU A 41 7.40 -17.12 7.31
N ASP A 42 6.94 -16.27 8.21
CA ASP A 42 5.70 -16.49 8.96
C ASP A 42 4.49 -16.34 8.05
N SER A 43 3.33 -16.76 8.55
CA SER A 43 2.08 -16.50 7.85
C SER A 43 1.70 -15.04 7.92
N PHE A 44 1.26 -14.45 6.81
CA PHE A 44 0.62 -13.14 6.90
C PHE A 44 -0.64 -13.20 7.80
N ARG A 45 -1.21 -14.39 8.01
CA ARG A 45 -2.31 -14.62 8.97
C ARG A 45 -1.87 -14.51 10.44
N ASP A 46 -0.59 -14.65 10.72
CA ASP A 46 -0.03 -14.54 12.07
C ASP A 46 0.16 -13.05 12.47
N ILE A 47 0.16 -12.14 11.48
CA ILE A 47 0.02 -10.70 11.74
C ILE A 47 -1.35 -10.45 12.38
N ARG A 48 -1.33 -10.15 13.68
CA ARG A 48 -2.54 -9.93 14.47
C ARG A 48 -3.18 -8.60 14.11
N ASP A 49 -4.51 -8.55 14.12
CA ASP A 49 -5.21 -7.29 14.00
C ASP A 49 -5.25 -6.54 15.34
N LEU A 50 -4.71 -5.33 15.35
CA LEU A 50 -4.68 -4.41 16.49
C LEU A 50 -5.30 -3.05 16.11
N SER A 51 -6.26 -3.09 15.19
CA SER A 51 -7.00 -1.93 14.71
C SER A 51 -7.76 -1.21 15.82
N ILE A 52 -7.88 0.11 15.69
CA ILE A 52 -8.60 0.92 16.67
C ILE A 52 -10.12 0.91 16.45
N LYS A 53 -10.59 0.53 15.26
CA LYS A 53 -12.02 0.43 14.88
C LYS A 53 -12.37 -0.82 14.06
N GLY A 54 -11.58 -1.88 14.16
CA GLY A 54 -11.73 -3.09 13.35
C GLY A 54 -11.07 -2.98 11.96
N PRO A 55 -11.03 -4.09 11.20
CA PRO A 55 -10.61 -4.09 9.80
C PRO A 55 -11.37 -3.09 8.94
N GLN A 56 -10.66 -2.38 8.07
CA GLN A 56 -11.27 -1.47 7.10
C GLN A 56 -11.44 -2.17 5.75
N ASP A 57 -12.58 -1.94 5.11
CA ASP A 57 -12.86 -2.38 3.74
C ASP A 57 -12.79 -1.15 2.82
N VAL A 58 -11.58 -0.87 2.33
CA VAL A 58 -11.32 0.29 1.48
C VAL A 58 -11.60 -0.07 0.03
N ASP A 59 -12.54 0.64 -0.59
CA ASP A 59 -12.85 0.43 -2.01
C ASP A 59 -11.73 0.96 -2.92
N ARG A 60 -11.17 0.08 -3.75
CA ARG A 60 -10.07 0.40 -4.68
C ARG A 60 -10.43 1.50 -5.67
N ALA A 61 -11.66 1.53 -6.17
CA ALA A 61 -12.06 2.44 -7.25
C ALA A 61 -12.14 3.90 -6.77
N SER A 62 -12.70 4.11 -5.59
CA SER A 62 -12.85 5.41 -4.96
C SER A 62 -11.62 5.85 -4.13
N TYR A 63 -10.71 4.93 -3.80
CA TYR A 63 -9.53 5.23 -3.02
C TYR A 63 -8.64 6.31 -3.65
N ARG A 64 -8.16 7.24 -2.81
CA ARG A 64 -7.11 8.21 -3.15
C ARG A 64 -6.09 8.27 -2.01
N LEU A 65 -4.81 8.19 -2.36
CA LEU A 65 -3.70 8.54 -1.48
C LEU A 65 -3.42 10.03 -1.62
N VAL A 66 -3.51 10.77 -0.51
CA VAL A 66 -3.23 12.21 -0.48
C VAL A 66 -1.83 12.46 0.09
N VAL A 67 -0.97 13.16 -0.65
CA VAL A 67 0.32 13.66 -0.14
C VAL A 67 0.25 15.19 -0.02
N THR A 68 0.46 15.72 1.19
CA THR A 68 0.16 17.12 1.53
C THR A 68 1.13 17.69 2.58
N GLY A 69 0.87 18.91 3.05
CA GLY A 69 1.62 19.57 4.12
C GLY A 69 2.58 20.59 3.55
N MET A 70 3.82 20.56 4.02
CA MET A 70 4.91 21.41 3.57
C MET A 70 5.53 20.89 2.25
N VAL A 71 4.70 20.88 1.22
CA VAL A 71 5.04 20.40 -0.14
C VAL A 71 4.74 21.50 -1.16
N ASP A 72 5.50 21.53 -2.26
CA ASP A 72 5.25 22.44 -3.37
C ASP A 72 4.34 21.82 -4.44
N ASN A 73 4.17 20.49 -4.41
CA ASN A 73 3.27 19.75 -5.28
C ASN A 73 2.38 18.80 -4.46
N ARG A 74 1.14 19.21 -4.17
CA ARG A 74 0.18 18.32 -3.50
C ARG A 74 -0.23 17.19 -4.46
N LEU A 75 -0.13 15.94 -4.00
CA LEU A 75 -0.54 14.77 -4.78
C LEU A 75 -1.88 14.22 -4.28
N GLU A 76 -2.68 13.71 -5.21
CA GLU A 76 -3.89 12.94 -4.93
C GLU A 76 -3.97 11.79 -5.94
N LEU A 77 -3.49 10.62 -5.55
CA LEU A 77 -3.23 9.50 -6.44
C LEU A 77 -4.28 8.40 -6.27
N PRO A 78 -4.95 7.97 -7.35
CA PRO A 78 -5.67 6.69 -7.38
C PRO A 78 -4.75 5.53 -7.01
N TYR A 79 -5.32 4.44 -6.48
CA TYR A 79 -4.56 3.23 -6.14
C TYR A 79 -3.65 2.74 -7.28
N ASP A 80 -4.21 2.67 -8.49
CA ASP A 80 -3.49 2.18 -9.68
C ASP A 80 -2.34 3.10 -10.11
N ASP A 81 -2.37 4.39 -9.74
CA ASP A 81 -1.29 5.33 -10.03
C ASP A 81 -0.13 5.18 -9.05
N VAL A 82 -0.42 4.87 -7.78
CA VAL A 82 0.62 4.53 -6.79
C VAL A 82 1.37 3.26 -7.22
N LEU A 83 0.68 2.28 -7.81
CA LEU A 83 1.30 1.05 -8.32
C LEU A 83 2.19 1.24 -9.56
N LYS A 84 2.24 2.43 -10.17
CA LYS A 84 3.12 2.72 -11.31
C LYS A 84 4.54 3.12 -10.91
N TYR A 85 4.76 3.42 -9.63
CA TYR A 85 6.09 3.67 -9.10
C TYR A 85 6.93 2.38 -9.13
N PRO A 86 8.27 2.49 -9.11
CA PRO A 86 9.14 1.32 -9.02
C PRO A 86 8.78 0.45 -7.81
N SER A 87 8.77 -0.87 -8.02
CA SER A 87 8.42 -1.85 -7.01
C SER A 87 9.68 -2.42 -6.35
N TYR A 88 9.63 -2.55 -5.04
CA TYR A 88 10.71 -3.07 -4.21
C TYR A 88 10.16 -4.11 -3.24
N SER A 89 10.98 -5.10 -2.92
CA SER A 89 10.63 -6.16 -1.98
C SER A 89 11.64 -6.25 -0.85
N LYS A 90 11.16 -6.51 0.36
CA LYS A 90 12.00 -6.60 1.56
C LYS A 90 11.42 -7.62 2.54
N VAL A 91 12.26 -8.51 3.07
CA VAL A 91 11.89 -9.37 4.20
C VAL A 91 12.15 -8.59 5.48
N VAL A 92 11.11 -8.39 6.29
CA VAL A 92 11.18 -7.59 7.52
C VAL A 92 10.41 -8.28 8.64
N THR A 93 10.99 -8.26 9.85
CA THR A 93 10.31 -8.70 11.06
C THR A 93 9.57 -7.53 11.71
N LEU A 94 8.25 -7.66 11.84
CA LEU A 94 7.41 -6.76 12.63
C LEU A 94 7.46 -7.21 14.09
N TYR A 95 7.88 -6.33 15.00
CA TYR A 95 7.83 -6.57 16.45
C TYR A 95 6.66 -5.82 17.09
N CYS A 96 5.83 -6.51 17.86
CA CYS A 96 4.71 -5.90 18.56
C CYS A 96 4.99 -5.75 20.06
N VAL A 97 4.56 -4.61 20.62
CA VAL A 97 4.59 -4.33 22.06
C VAL A 97 3.78 -5.32 22.89
N THR A 98 2.85 -6.07 22.28
CA THR A 98 2.06 -7.11 22.94
C THR A 98 2.72 -8.50 22.93
N GLY A 99 4.01 -8.57 22.58
CA GLY A 99 4.84 -9.76 22.79
C GLY A 99 4.78 -10.81 21.68
N TRP A 100 4.41 -10.40 20.46
CA TRP A 100 4.51 -11.24 19.27
C TRP A 100 5.32 -10.54 18.18
N ASP A 101 5.82 -11.33 17.25
CA ASP A 101 6.51 -10.87 16.05
C ASP A 101 6.15 -11.74 14.84
N ALA A 102 6.42 -11.23 13.64
CA ALA A 102 6.22 -11.94 12.39
C ALA A 102 7.23 -11.47 11.34
N THR A 103 7.94 -12.40 10.72
CA THR A 103 8.91 -12.17 9.64
C THR A 103 8.25 -12.43 8.29
N ILE A 104 8.16 -11.39 7.47
CA ILE A 104 7.25 -11.34 6.33
C ILE A 104 7.96 -10.72 5.13
N LEU A 105 7.64 -11.22 3.93
CA LEU A 105 8.05 -10.58 2.68
C LEU A 105 7.03 -9.49 2.33
N TRP A 106 7.49 -8.24 2.28
CA TRP A 106 6.72 -7.09 1.86
C TRP A 106 7.10 -6.71 0.43
N GLU A 107 6.12 -6.29 -0.37
CA GLU A 107 6.36 -5.65 -1.67
C GLU A 107 5.55 -4.34 -1.73
N GLY A 108 6.22 -3.28 -2.17
CA GLY A 108 5.72 -1.91 -2.10
C GLY A 108 6.51 -0.96 -2.99
N ILE A 109 6.22 0.31 -2.80
CA ILE A 109 7.01 1.41 -3.38
C ILE A 109 7.81 2.07 -2.26
N LEU A 110 8.91 2.76 -2.59
CA LEU A 110 9.61 3.58 -1.60
C LEU A 110 8.76 4.80 -1.26
N LEU A 111 8.64 5.11 0.02
CA LEU A 111 8.00 6.36 0.46
C LEU A 111 8.76 7.59 -0.08
N GLU A 112 10.10 7.51 -0.19
CA GLU A 112 10.89 8.61 -0.72
C GLU A 112 10.51 8.98 -2.16
N ASP A 113 10.12 8.01 -3.00
CA ASP A 113 9.72 8.31 -4.38
C ASP A 113 8.45 9.19 -4.42
N LEU A 114 7.46 8.89 -3.57
CA LEU A 114 6.26 9.73 -3.42
C LEU A 114 6.59 11.10 -2.83
N ILE A 115 7.46 11.14 -1.82
CA ILE A 115 7.86 12.38 -1.14
C ILE A 115 8.58 13.28 -2.13
N ALA A 116 9.52 12.75 -2.91
CA ALA A 116 10.27 13.49 -3.93
C ALA A 116 9.34 14.11 -4.99
N ASP A 117 8.34 13.36 -5.48
CA ASP A 117 7.35 13.87 -6.43
C ASP A 117 6.46 14.97 -5.85
N ALA A 118 6.23 14.96 -4.53
CA ALA A 118 5.54 16.02 -3.83
C ALA A 118 6.39 17.30 -3.64
N LYS A 119 7.71 17.21 -3.85
CA LYS A 119 8.67 18.33 -3.71
C LYS A 119 8.61 18.94 -2.30
N PRO A 120 9.20 18.27 -1.28
CA PRO A 120 9.13 18.72 0.10
C PRO A 120 9.89 20.04 0.26
N ARG A 121 9.38 20.93 1.09
CA ARG A 121 10.09 22.18 1.44
C ARG A 121 11.33 21.89 2.29
N PRO A 122 12.34 22.78 2.32
CA PRO A 122 13.62 22.51 2.98
C PRO A 122 13.57 22.12 4.45
N ASP A 123 12.59 22.63 5.21
CA ASP A 123 12.51 22.42 6.66
C ASP A 123 11.68 21.19 7.07
N VAL A 124 11.21 20.39 6.11
CA VAL A 124 10.48 19.15 6.43
C VAL A 124 11.40 18.15 7.11
N ASN A 125 10.97 17.66 8.26
CA ASN A 125 11.71 16.67 9.05
C ASN A 125 10.83 15.51 9.55
N THR A 126 9.52 15.60 9.39
CA THR A 126 8.54 14.66 9.93
C THR A 126 7.50 14.31 8.88
N VAL A 127 7.18 13.02 8.77
CA VAL A 127 6.16 12.49 7.88
C VAL A 127 5.03 11.91 8.74
N ILE A 128 3.85 12.51 8.66
CA ILE A 128 2.67 12.14 9.42
C ILE A 128 1.75 11.30 8.53
N PHE A 129 1.29 10.17 9.05
CA PHE A 129 0.40 9.26 8.33
C PHE A 129 -0.99 9.28 8.94
N THR A 130 -2.02 9.13 8.11
CA THR A 130 -3.41 8.95 8.55
C THR A 130 -4.03 7.75 7.87
N ALA A 131 -4.65 6.89 8.66
CA ALA A 131 -5.37 5.71 8.22
C ALA A 131 -6.86 6.00 7.99
N ALA A 132 -7.53 5.13 7.24
CA ALA A 132 -8.96 5.21 6.97
C ALA A 132 -9.83 5.18 8.25
N ASP A 133 -9.39 4.49 9.31
CA ASP A 133 -10.10 4.43 10.59
C ASP A 133 -9.82 5.66 11.50
N GLY A 134 -8.98 6.59 11.04
CA GLY A 134 -8.53 7.77 11.79
C GLY A 134 -7.32 7.51 12.69
N TYR A 135 -6.69 6.33 12.63
CA TYR A 135 -5.40 6.09 13.26
C TYR A 135 -4.34 7.02 12.65
N THR A 136 -3.44 7.52 13.48
CA THR A 136 -2.33 8.39 13.05
C THR A 136 -1.05 8.00 13.76
N THR A 137 0.07 8.22 13.08
CA THR A 137 1.43 8.09 13.59
C THR A 137 2.35 8.95 12.73
N SER A 138 3.61 9.12 13.13
CA SER A 138 4.62 9.86 12.38
C SER A 138 5.95 9.13 12.34
N LEU A 139 6.76 9.40 11.33
CA LEU A 139 8.15 8.93 11.25
C LEU A 139 9.07 10.11 10.88
N PRO A 140 10.30 10.16 11.39
CA PRO A 140 11.29 11.12 10.90
C PRO A 140 11.56 10.92 9.40
N LEU A 141 11.71 12.02 8.66
CA LEU A 141 11.99 11.96 7.21
C LEU A 141 13.32 11.26 6.92
N ASP A 142 14.36 11.56 7.69
CA ASP A 142 15.68 10.93 7.50
C ASP A 142 15.62 9.42 7.76
N TYR A 143 14.86 8.98 8.77
CA TYR A 143 14.63 7.55 8.99
C TYR A 143 13.95 6.88 7.79
N ILE A 144 12.98 7.53 7.14
CA ILE A 144 12.34 6.98 5.93
C ILE A 144 13.34 6.77 4.80
N ARG A 145 14.24 7.75 4.60
CA ARG A 145 15.26 7.74 3.55
C ARG A 145 16.37 6.74 3.82
N ASP A 146 16.91 6.75 5.03
CA ASP A 146 18.07 5.95 5.41
C ASP A 146 17.76 4.45 5.44
N ASN A 147 16.48 4.07 5.53
CA ASN A 147 16.03 2.68 5.68
C ASN A 147 15.21 2.18 4.48
N ASP A 148 15.08 2.97 3.41
CA ASP A 148 14.29 2.61 2.22
C ASP A 148 12.86 2.16 2.58
N ILE A 149 12.18 2.94 3.43
CA ILE A 149 10.89 2.52 4.01
C ILE A 149 9.83 2.36 2.92
N LEU A 150 9.17 1.19 2.93
CA LEU A 150 8.13 0.85 1.97
C LEU A 150 6.76 1.37 2.40
N LEU A 151 6.01 1.84 1.41
CA LEU A 151 4.55 1.81 1.41
C LEU A 151 4.11 0.52 0.68
N ALA A 152 3.88 -0.55 1.45
CA ALA A 152 3.60 -1.88 0.93
C ALA A 152 2.16 -2.03 0.45
N TYR A 153 1.97 -2.75 -0.65
CA TYR A 153 0.66 -3.15 -1.20
C TYR A 153 0.51 -4.68 -1.33
N LYS A 154 1.56 -5.44 -0.99
CA LYS A 154 1.59 -6.90 -0.96
C LYS A 154 2.31 -7.43 0.28
N VAL A 155 1.89 -8.62 0.69
CA VAL A 155 2.41 -9.40 1.81
C VAL A 155 2.55 -10.86 1.38
N ASN A 156 3.73 -11.45 1.51
CA ASN A 156 4.05 -12.80 1.05
C ASN A 156 3.55 -13.08 -0.39
N ASN A 157 3.83 -12.16 -1.33
CA ASN A 157 3.38 -12.17 -2.73
C ASN A 157 1.86 -12.13 -2.97
N VAL A 158 1.06 -11.87 -1.93
CA VAL A 158 -0.38 -11.70 -2.03
C VAL A 158 -0.70 -10.22 -1.83
N THR A 159 -1.55 -9.64 -2.70
CA THR A 159 -2.08 -8.28 -2.45
C THR A 159 -2.64 -8.20 -1.05
N LEU A 160 -2.32 -7.15 -0.30
CA LEU A 160 -2.78 -7.00 1.08
C LEU A 160 -4.28 -7.33 1.18
N PRO A 161 -4.67 -8.27 2.05
CA PRO A 161 -6.06 -8.44 2.43
C PRO A 161 -6.60 -7.19 3.16
N PRO A 162 -7.92 -6.94 3.16
CA PRO A 162 -8.53 -5.83 3.90
C PRO A 162 -8.12 -5.76 5.37
N ASP A 163 -8.12 -6.89 6.09
CA ASP A 163 -7.72 -6.97 7.51
C ASP A 163 -6.21 -6.81 7.76
N LYS A 164 -5.43 -6.81 6.68
CA LYS A 164 -3.97 -6.66 6.67
C LYS A 164 -3.54 -5.36 6.03
N GLY A 165 -4.42 -4.36 5.94
CA GLY A 165 -4.01 -3.00 5.60
C GLY A 165 -4.23 -2.59 4.15
N PHE A 166 -4.96 -3.36 3.33
CA PHE A 166 -5.35 -2.90 1.98
C PHE A 166 -5.97 -1.49 2.02
N PRO A 167 -5.48 -0.52 1.25
CA PRO A 167 -4.60 -0.71 0.10
C PRO A 167 -3.11 -0.64 0.40
N PHE A 168 -2.71 0.03 1.49
CA PHE A 168 -1.32 0.25 1.83
C PHE A 168 -1.03 0.18 3.33
N GLU A 169 0.13 -0.40 3.67
CA GLU A 169 0.71 -0.45 5.00
C GLU A 169 2.15 0.10 4.98
N VAL A 170 2.52 0.89 5.98
CA VAL A 170 3.91 1.33 6.15
C VAL A 170 4.73 0.23 6.82
N VAL A 171 5.82 -0.17 6.17
CA VAL A 171 6.77 -1.18 6.69
C VAL A 171 7.85 -0.47 7.50
N ALA A 172 7.49 -0.02 8.71
CA ALA A 172 8.37 0.77 9.59
C ALA A 172 9.41 -0.12 10.32
N GLU A 173 10.32 -0.74 9.55
CA GLU A 173 11.35 -1.63 10.10
C GLU A 173 12.13 -1.01 11.26
N SER A 174 12.61 -1.83 12.20
CA SER A 174 13.26 -1.35 13.44
C SER A 174 12.40 -0.47 14.37
N LYS A 175 11.11 -0.24 14.04
CA LYS A 175 10.14 0.43 14.91
C LYS A 175 9.09 -0.55 15.41
N TRP A 176 8.54 -0.28 16.60
CA TRP A 176 7.44 -1.06 17.15
C TRP A 176 6.19 -1.00 16.26
N GLY A 177 5.42 -2.10 16.25
CA GLY A 177 4.27 -2.29 15.37
C GLY A 177 3.19 -1.20 15.40
N TYR A 178 3.12 -0.34 16.43
CA TYR A 178 2.23 0.82 16.39
C TYR A 178 2.66 1.89 15.37
N LYS A 179 3.92 1.90 14.93
CA LYS A 179 4.37 2.78 13.83
C LYS A 179 4.07 2.20 12.44
N TRP A 180 3.67 0.92 12.36
CA TRP A 180 3.33 0.20 11.11
C TRP A 180 1.88 0.46 10.74
N ILE A 181 1.60 1.69 10.30
CA ILE A 181 0.24 2.13 10.02
C ILE A 181 -0.36 1.40 8.82
N LYS A 182 -1.53 0.80 9.03
CA LYS A 182 -2.37 0.16 8.02
C LYS A 182 -3.36 1.15 7.41
N TRP A 183 -3.91 0.82 6.24
CA TRP A 183 -5.00 1.57 5.60
C TRP A 183 -4.67 3.03 5.32
N VAL A 184 -3.43 3.31 4.91
CA VAL A 184 -2.94 4.68 4.71
C VAL A 184 -3.80 5.39 3.67
N THR A 185 -4.29 6.59 4.02
CA THR A 185 -5.09 7.46 3.14
C THR A 185 -4.42 8.82 2.93
N LYS A 186 -3.60 9.27 3.89
CA LYS A 186 -2.90 10.56 3.83
C LYS A 186 -1.48 10.44 4.37
N ILE A 187 -0.56 11.11 3.67
CA ILE A 187 0.82 11.36 4.06
C ILE A 187 0.99 12.89 4.10
N GLU A 188 1.38 13.42 5.25
CA GLU A 188 1.52 14.85 5.50
C GLU A 188 2.95 15.19 5.94
N LEU A 189 3.61 16.04 5.15
CA LEU A 189 4.97 16.48 5.38
C LEU A 189 4.95 17.67 6.33
N SER A 190 5.68 17.57 7.43
CA SER A 190 5.69 18.54 8.53
C SER A 190 7.12 18.83 8.98
N ASN A 191 7.29 19.95 9.68
CA ASN A 191 8.52 20.31 10.39
C ASN A 191 8.39 20.18 11.91
N ASP A 192 7.31 19.55 12.39
CA ASP A 192 7.06 19.30 13.81
C ASP A 192 7.53 17.89 14.23
N PRO A 193 8.76 17.76 14.79
CA PRO A 193 9.28 16.49 15.28
C PRO A 193 8.62 16.01 16.58
N THR A 194 7.73 16.82 17.18
CA THR A 194 7.02 16.49 18.41
C THR A 194 5.62 15.95 18.16
N TYR A 195 5.21 15.79 16.90
CA TYR A 195 3.91 15.21 16.57
C TYR A 195 3.75 13.83 17.21
N GLU A 196 2.69 13.69 18.00
CA GLU A 196 2.27 12.43 18.62
C GLU A 196 0.97 11.94 17.95
N GLY A 197 1.04 10.73 17.39
CA GLY A 197 -0.11 10.02 16.85
C GLY A 197 -1.00 9.38 17.93
N TYR A 198 -1.76 8.38 17.53
CA TYR A 198 -2.75 7.75 18.41
C TYR A 198 -2.13 7.09 19.64
N TRP A 199 -1.14 6.21 19.48
CA TRP A 199 -0.54 5.53 20.63
C TRP A 199 0.47 6.42 21.36
N GLU A 200 1.17 7.27 20.62
CA GLU A 200 2.17 8.20 21.15
C GLU A 200 1.53 9.19 22.13
N SER A 201 0.40 9.80 21.76
CA SER A 201 -0.39 10.69 22.64
C SER A 201 -1.00 9.99 23.86
N ARG A 202 -0.90 8.65 23.93
CA ARG A 202 -1.34 7.81 25.05
C ARG A 202 -0.16 7.31 25.88
N GLY A 203 1.02 7.89 25.70
CA GLY A 203 2.22 7.62 26.50
C GLY A 203 3.14 6.55 25.93
N TYR A 204 2.91 6.07 24.70
CA TYR A 204 3.90 5.24 24.01
C TYR A 204 5.06 6.11 23.50
N PRO A 205 6.32 5.62 23.53
CA PRO A 205 7.46 6.39 23.06
C PRO A 205 7.32 6.82 21.60
N ASN A 206 7.57 8.10 21.29
CA ASN A 206 7.40 8.59 19.92
C ASN A 206 8.43 7.99 18.93
N ASP A 207 9.69 7.89 19.35
CA ASP A 207 10.76 7.30 18.53
C ASP A 207 10.52 5.81 18.26
N ALA A 208 9.93 5.09 19.23
CA ALA A 208 9.49 3.71 19.05
C ALA A 208 10.55 2.72 18.55
N ALA A 209 11.85 2.97 18.75
CA ALA A 209 12.90 2.02 18.38
C ALA A 209 12.73 0.66 19.07
N VAL A 210 12.98 -0.41 18.32
CA VAL A 210 13.09 -1.77 18.84
C VAL A 210 14.54 -1.99 19.25
N GLU A 211 14.81 -1.94 20.55
CA GLU A 211 16.08 -2.37 21.14
C GLU A 211 15.95 -3.85 21.52
N ARG A 212 16.38 -4.75 20.64
CA ARG A 212 16.41 -6.20 20.91
C ARG A 212 17.73 -6.81 20.50
#